data_AF-A0A1I4ITA3-F1
#
_entry.id   AF-A0A1I4ITA3-F1
#
_cell.length_a   1.000
_cell.length_b   1.000
_cell.length_c   1.000
_cell.angle_alpha   90.00
_cell.angle_beta   90.00
_cell.angle_gamma   90.00
#
_symmetry.space_group_name_H-M   'P 1'
#
loop_
_entity.id
_entity.type
_entity.pdbx_description
1 polymer ?
#
loop_
_entity_poly.entity_id
_entity_poly.type
_entity_poly.pdbx_seq_one_letter_code
_entity_poly.pdbx_strand_id
1 'polypeptide(L)' 'MLTASKVARALGVSKGRVYRALSRPYPLPYITIASAAKAGGQERHYTIGVLLPRLKATFGISPEQTKALFVEGGYNV' A
#
# COMPACT_ATOMS: atom_id res chain seq x y z
N MET A 1 9.20 0.90 2.98
CA MET A 1 8.30 1.29 1.86
C MET A 1 7.25 0.22 1.64
N LEU A 2 6.04 0.59 1.20
CA LEU A 2 4.91 -0.32 1.08
C LEU A 2 4.56 -0.62 -0.37
N THR A 3 4.21 -1.86 -0.68
CA THR A 3 3.68 -2.25 -2.00
C THR A 3 2.16 -2.45 -1.92
N ALA A 4 1.47 -2.37 -3.06
CA ALA A 4 0.03 -2.59 -3.12
C ALA A 4 -0.38 -3.97 -2.57
N SER A 5 0.49 -4.98 -2.72
CA SER A 5 0.29 -6.33 -2.18
C SER A 5 0.31 -6.34 -0.64
N LYS A 6 1.27 -5.64 -0.02
CA LYS A 6 1.36 -5.50 1.44
C LYS A 6 0.16 -4.74 2.00
N VAL A 7 -0.26 -3.68 1.33
CA VAL A 7 -1.45 -2.91 1.70
C VAL A 7 -2.71 -3.77 1.61
N ALA A 8 -2.85 -4.57 0.55
CA ALA A 8 -3.96 -5.49 0.37
C ALA A 8 -4.03 -6.51 1.52
N ARG A 9 -2.88 -7.07 1.92
CA ARG A 9 -2.76 -7.99 3.05
C ARG A 9 -3.13 -7.34 4.38
N ALA A 10 -2.60 -6.15 4.68
CA ALA A 10 -2.85 -5.43 5.92
C ALA A 10 -4.33 -5.02 6.09
N LEU A 11 -5.01 -4.73 4.98
CA LEU A 11 -6.41 -4.31 4.97
C LEU A 11 -7.40 -5.47 4.77
N GLY A 12 -6.92 -6.68 4.46
CA GLY A 12 -7.79 -7.81 4.10
C GLY A 12 -8.60 -7.57 2.82
N VAL A 13 -8.13 -6.72 1.90
CA VAL A 13 -8.82 -6.40 0.64
C VAL A 13 -8.06 -6.92 -0.57
N SER A 14 -8.73 -7.03 -1.71
CA SER A 14 -8.06 -7.44 -2.95
C SER A 14 -7.07 -6.39 -3.46
N LYS A 15 -5.96 -6.86 -4.05
CA LYS A 15 -4.94 -6.00 -4.69
C LYS A 15 -5.54 -5.02 -5.70
N GLY A 16 -6.57 -5.44 -6.44
CA GLY A 16 -7.29 -4.61 -7.40
C GLY A 16 -8.04 -3.43 -6.75
N ARG A 17 -8.65 -3.62 -5.57
CA ARG A 17 -9.27 -2.52 -4.82
C ARG A 17 -8.22 -1.52 -4.36
N VAL A 18 -7.07 -1.99 -3.89
CA VAL A 18 -5.95 -1.12 -3.53
C VAL A 18 -5.51 -0.31 -4.74
N TYR A 19 -5.25 -0.94 -5.90
CA TYR A 19 -4.86 -0.19 -7.10
C TYR A 19 -5.88 0.86 -7.51
N ARG A 20 -7.18 0.56 -7.44
CA ARG A 20 -8.24 1.55 -7.72
C ARG A 20 -8.17 2.72 -6.73
N ALA A 21 -8.00 2.45 -5.44
CA ALA A 21 -7.89 3.48 -4.40
C ALA A 21 -6.66 4.38 -4.59
N LEU A 22 -5.52 3.78 -4.96
CA LEU A 22 -4.28 4.53 -5.18
C LEU A 22 -4.27 5.30 -6.50
N SER A 23 -5.10 4.90 -7.47
CA SER A 23 -5.17 5.55 -8.80
C SER A 23 -6.20 6.67 -8.90
N ARG A 24 -7.20 6.74 -8.00
CA ARG A 24 -8.29 7.74 -8.06
C ARG A 24 -8.22 8.76 -6.93
N PRO A 25 -8.42 10.08 -7.18
CA PRO A 25 -8.70 10.71 -8.49
C PRO A 25 -7.47 10.84 -9.40
N TYR A 26 -6.28 10.89 -8.80
CA TYR A 26 -4.99 10.88 -9.50
C TYR A 26 -4.08 9.80 -8.93
N PRO A 27 -3.17 9.23 -9.74
CA PRO A 27 -2.18 8.27 -9.27
C PRO A 27 -1.26 8.92 -8.25
N LEU A 28 -1.09 8.26 -7.10
CA LEU A 28 -0.14 8.68 -6.08
C LEU A 28 1.30 8.49 -6.58
N PRO A 29 2.25 9.35 -6.15
CA PRO A 29 3.66 9.15 -6.45
C PRO A 29 4.13 7.79 -5.89
N TYR A 30 4.77 7.01 -6.74
CA TYR A 30 5.38 5.73 -6.42
C TYR A 30 6.75 5.63 -7.07
N ILE A 31 7.60 4.79 -6.49
CA ILE A 31 8.82 4.33 -7.15
C ILE A 31 8.64 2.87 -7.57
N THR A 32 9.07 2.53 -8.77
CA THR A 32 9.11 1.14 -9.23
C THR A 32 10.42 0.51 -8.79
N ILE A 33 10.34 -0.61 -8.09
CA ILE A 33 11.51 -1.41 -7.73
C ILE A 33 11.31 -2.79 -8.34
N ALA A 34 12.38 -3.40 -8.82
CA ALA A 34 12.36 -4.80 -9.23
C ALA A 34 11.86 -5.65 -8.06
N SER A 35 10.78 -6.40 -8.27
CA SER A 35 10.34 -7.41 -7.32
C SER A 35 11.37 -8.53 -7.33
N ALA A 36 11.77 -8.99 -6.14
CA ALA A 36 12.61 -10.17 -5.99
C ALA A 36 11.88 -11.48 -6.35
N ALA A 37 10.59 -11.42 -6.69
CA ALA A 37 9.82 -12.59 -7.11
C ALA A 37 10.36 -13.17 -8.42
N LYS A 38 10.38 -14.51 -8.51
CA LYS A 38 10.95 -15.35 -9.60
C LYS A 38 10.54 -14.99 -11.04
N ALA A 39 9.60 -14.07 -11.25
CA ALA A 39 9.11 -13.64 -12.56
C ALA A 39 9.60 -12.24 -13.00
N GLY A 40 10.49 -11.59 -12.25
CA GLY A 40 11.11 -10.31 -12.68
C GLY A 40 10.15 -9.13 -12.79
N GLY A 41 8.98 -9.19 -12.16
CA GLY A 41 7.98 -8.11 -12.21
C GLY A 41 8.44 -6.87 -11.45
N GLN A 42 8.05 -5.68 -11.91
CA GLN A 42 8.27 -4.43 -11.15
C GLN A 42 7.11 -4.19 -10.18
N GLU A 43 7.41 -3.91 -8.92
CA GLU A 43 6.43 -3.51 -7.93
C GLU A 43 6.44 -2.00 -7.71
N ARG A 44 5.24 -1.43 -7.51
CA ARG A 44 5.07 -0.02 -7.13
C ARG A 44 5.20 0.09 -5.62
N HIS A 45 6.22 0.81 -5.18
CA HIS A 45 6.48 1.15 -3.79
C HIS A 45 5.99 2.57 -3.52
N TYR A 46 5.23 2.69 -2.46
CA TYR A 46 4.66 3.94 -2.00
C TYR A 46 5.20 4.28 -0.61
N THR A 47 5.29 5.57 -0.33
CA THR A 47 5.62 6.08 0.99
C THR A 47 4.37 6.09 1.87
N ILE A 48 4.52 5.67 3.13
CA ILE A 48 3.41 5.61 4.11
C ILE A 48 2.67 6.95 4.23
N GLY A 49 3.41 8.07 4.26
CA GLY A 49 2.80 9.41 4.39
C GLY A 49 1.86 9.78 3.24
N VAL A 50 2.09 9.25 2.05
CA VAL A 50 1.23 9.48 0.87
C VAL A 50 0.06 8.48 0.84
N LEU A 51 0.32 7.25 1.29
CA LEU A 51 -0.66 6.16 1.35
C LEU A 51 -1.74 6.39 2.40
N LEU A 52 -1.35 6.76 3.63
CA LEU A 52 -2.25 6.82 4.77
C LEU A 52 -3.46 7.73 4.56
N PRO A 53 -3.32 8.99 4.10
CA PRO A 53 -4.47 9.84 3.86
C PRO A 53 -5.43 9.24 2.83
N ARG A 54 -4.91 8.64 1.75
CA ARG A 54 -5.73 8.04 0.69
C ARG A 54 -6.47 6.80 1.17
N LEU A 55 -5.79 5.93 1.91
CA LEU A 55 -6.40 4.73 2.48
C LEU A 55 -7.46 5.10 3.52
N LYS A 56 -7.22 6.13 4.34
CA LYS A 56 -8.19 6.62 5.32
C LYS A 56 -9.45 7.17 4.64
N ALA A 57 -9.28 7.95 3.59
CA ALA A 57 -10.41 8.47 2.81
C ALA A 57 -11.20 7.37 2.07
N THR A 58 -10.53 6.30 1.60
CA THR A 58 -11.17 5.29 0.76
C THR A 58 -11.76 4.11 1.54
N PHE A 59 -11.06 3.66 2.58
CA PHE A 59 -11.40 2.44 3.31
C PHE A 59 -11.84 2.69 4.75
N GLY A 60 -11.70 3.91 5.27
CA GLY A 60 -12.04 4.21 6.66
C GLY A 60 -11.20 3.39 7.65
N ILE A 61 -9.88 3.31 7.40
CA ILE A 61 -8.96 2.41 8.14
C ILE A 61 -9.04 2.59 9.66
N SER A 62 -9.08 1.47 10.37
CA SER A 62 -8.98 1.45 11.83
C SER A 62 -7.53 1.71 12.31
N PRO A 63 -7.33 2.10 13.59
CA PRO A 63 -6.00 2.24 14.17
C PRO A 63 -5.19 0.94 14.12
N GLU A 64 -5.84 -0.22 14.30
CA GLU A 64 -5.20 -1.54 14.23
C GLU A 64 -4.69 -1.85 12.81
N GLN A 65 -5.51 -1.57 11.80
CA GLN A 65 -5.11 -1.72 10.39
C GLN A 65 -4.00 -0.74 10.00
N THR A 66 -4.02 0.45 10.57
CA THR A 66 -2.94 1.42 10.43
C THR A 66 -1.64 0.86 11.02
N LYS A 67 -1.68 0.30 12.23
CA LYS A 67 -0.53 -0.37 12.85
C LYS A 67 -0.02 -1.53 11.99
N ALA A 68 -0.90 -2.38 11.46
CA ALA A 68 -0.52 -3.45 10.55
C ALA A 68 0.21 -2.94 9.29
N LEU A 69 -0.23 -1.81 8.72
CA LEU A 69 0.46 -1.15 7.59
C LEU A 69 1.86 -0.65 7.97
N PHE A 70 2.03 -0.10 9.17
CA PHE A 70 3.36 0.33 9.64
C PHE A 70 4.30 -0.86 9.80
N VAL A 71 3.83 -1.95 10.41
CA VAL A 71 4.59 -3.20 10.57
C VAL A 71 5.01 -3.77 9.20
N GLU A 72 4.08 -3.88 8.25
CA GLU A 72 4.37 -4.31 6.88
C GLU A 72 5.34 -3.37 6.13
N GLY A 73 5.34 -2.09 6.51
CA GLY A 73 6.22 -1.05 6.00
C GLY A 73 7.64 -1.11 6.56
N GLY A 74 7.88 -1.94 7.59
CA GLY A 74 9.15 -2.06 8.31
C GLY A 74 9.29 -1.05 9.46
N TYR A 75 8.22 -0.36 9.84
CA TYR A 75 8.21 0.55 10.97
C TYR A 75 7.73 -0.20 12.21
N ASN A 76 8.59 -0.31 13.21
CA ASN A 76 8.22 -0.89 14.50
C ASN A 76 7.53 0.21 15.32
N VAL A 77 6.25 0.02 15.66
CA VAL A 77 5.40 0.98 16.41
C VAL A 77 4.76 0.28 17.60
#